data_AF-A0A1I5S8N2-F1
#
_entry.id   AF-A0A1I5S8N2-F1
#
_cell.length_a   1.000
_cell.length_b   1.000
_cell.length_c   1.000
_cell.angle_alpha   90.00
_cell.angle_beta   90.00
_cell.angle_gamma   90.00
#
_symmetry.space_group_name_H-M   'P 1'
#
loop_
_entity.id
_entity.type
_entity.pdbx_description
1 polymer ?
#
loop_
_entity_poly.entity_id
_entity_poly.type
_entity_poly.pdbx_seq_one_letter_code
_entity_poly.pdbx_strand_id
1 'polypeptide(L)'
;MSAPHQPPSDTAATAEATAGAVLSPAPATSPDGPTDLPDRDEASADALVEPADEVDIDGDIAGDTAGGTGTGARTSGTDLLVREGDVAGDYLERLLDILDVDGDIDLDVEGDRASVAIVGGDLRDLVGSDGSVLEALQELTRLAVAQATGVRSRLMLDIGGYRAQRRADLTSLAAEAAQRVAGSRQAERLVPMNPFERKVVHDVIAGVSGVHSESEGEEPNRRVVVLPDR
;
A
#
# COMPACT_ATOMS: atom_id res chain seq x y z
N MET A 1 45.57 16.40 -51.03
CA MET A 1 45.42 17.41 -52.09
C MET A 1 43.94 17.73 -52.18
N SER A 2 43.38 18.92 -52.05
CA SER A 2 43.77 20.21 -51.48
C SER A 2 42.41 20.89 -51.21
N ALA A 3 42.30 21.66 -50.13
CA ALA A 3 41.15 22.50 -49.78
C ALA A 3 40.99 23.68 -50.78
N PRO A 4 40.22 24.74 -50.49
CA PRO A 4 38.78 24.89 -50.21
C PRO A 4 38.14 25.99 -51.10
N HIS A 5 36.84 26.29 -50.93
CA HIS A 5 36.26 27.57 -51.40
C HIS A 5 35.28 28.18 -50.39
N GLN A 6 35.57 29.43 -50.03
CA GLN A 6 34.85 30.45 -49.26
C GLN A 6 35.31 31.80 -49.87
N PRO A 7 34.79 33.01 -49.49
CA PRO A 7 33.44 33.58 -49.36
C PRO A 7 33.33 34.86 -50.27
N PRO A 8 32.43 35.85 -50.03
CA PRO A 8 32.67 37.00 -49.09
C PRO A 8 31.39 37.38 -48.27
N SER A 9 31.37 37.86 -47.01
CA SER A 9 31.96 38.99 -46.25
C SER A 9 31.38 40.40 -46.53
N ASP A 10 30.62 40.91 -45.55
CA ASP A 10 30.60 42.32 -45.09
C ASP A 10 30.15 42.29 -43.60
N THR A 11 30.95 42.65 -42.58
CA THR A 11 31.49 43.98 -42.16
C THR A 11 30.34 44.93 -41.77
N ALA A 12 30.18 45.53 -40.57
CA ALA A 12 31.04 45.98 -39.47
C ALA A 12 30.22 45.98 -38.14
N ALA A 13 30.77 45.64 -36.96
CA ALA A 13 31.44 46.51 -35.95
C ALA A 13 30.67 47.81 -35.61
N THR A 14 30.30 48.10 -34.34
CA THR A 14 31.13 48.69 -33.26
C THR A 14 30.36 48.47 -31.92
N ALA A 15 30.87 47.84 -30.85
CA ALA A 15 31.75 48.33 -29.75
C ALA A 15 31.23 49.66 -29.11
N GLU A 16 31.21 49.97 -27.81
CA GLU A 16 31.91 49.65 -26.55
C GLU A 16 30.91 49.93 -25.39
N ALA A 17 30.81 49.17 -24.30
CA ALA A 17 31.71 49.07 -23.13
C ALA A 17 31.86 50.36 -22.29
N THR A 18 31.46 50.30 -21.01
CA THR A 18 32.14 50.77 -19.77
C THR A 18 31.13 50.62 -18.61
N ALA A 19 31.23 49.65 -17.70
CA ALA A 19 32.18 49.47 -16.60
C ALA A 19 31.89 50.33 -15.35
N GLY A 20 31.65 49.63 -14.23
CA GLY A 20 32.19 49.99 -12.92
C GLY A 20 31.22 50.54 -11.88
N ALA A 21 30.91 49.74 -10.85
CA ALA A 21 31.31 50.07 -9.47
C ALA A 21 30.91 48.94 -8.50
N VAL A 22 31.93 48.47 -7.79
CA VAL A 22 31.92 47.54 -6.67
C VAL A 22 31.49 48.22 -5.38
N LEU A 23 30.77 47.50 -4.50
CA LEU A 23 30.85 47.67 -3.04
C LEU A 23 30.22 46.47 -2.32
N SER A 24 31.01 45.82 -1.47
CA SER A 24 30.60 44.86 -0.43
C SER A 24 30.81 45.52 0.96
N PRO A 25 30.57 44.85 2.11
CA PRO A 25 29.28 44.64 2.80
C PRO A 25 29.24 45.13 4.28
N ALA A 26 28.10 44.87 4.97
CA ALA A 26 27.79 44.91 6.44
C ALA A 26 27.34 46.27 7.06
N PRO A 27 26.63 46.33 8.24
CA PRO A 27 26.30 45.31 9.24
C PRO A 27 24.80 45.24 9.71
N ALA A 28 24.55 44.38 10.70
CA ALA A 28 23.27 43.97 11.31
C ALA A 28 22.54 45.04 12.16
N THR A 29 21.20 44.92 12.25
CA THR A 29 20.39 45.26 13.43
C THR A 29 19.04 44.50 13.42
N SER A 30 18.75 43.79 14.51
CA SER A 30 17.43 43.23 14.87
C SER A 30 16.43 44.34 15.24
N PRO A 31 15.12 44.01 15.31
CA PRO A 31 14.48 44.08 16.62
C PRO A 31 13.58 42.86 16.96
N ASP A 32 13.57 42.58 18.26
CA ASP A 32 12.79 41.59 19.00
C ASP A 32 11.26 41.74 18.87
N GLY A 33 10.59 40.58 18.92
CA GLY A 33 9.18 40.43 19.29
C GLY A 33 8.78 38.95 19.22
N PRO A 34 8.53 38.26 20.35
CA PRO A 34 8.18 36.84 20.33
C PRO A 34 6.78 36.67 19.72
N THR A 35 6.71 36.00 18.57
CA THR A 35 5.43 35.50 18.06
C THR A 35 5.27 34.11 18.66
N ASP A 36 4.57 34.06 19.78
CA ASP A 36 4.20 32.83 20.47
C ASP A 36 3.19 32.09 19.59
N LEU A 37 3.70 31.16 18.77
CA LEU A 37 2.89 30.15 18.11
C LEU A 37 2.64 29.05 19.15
N PRO A 38 1.39 28.69 19.45
CA PRO A 38 1.11 27.66 20.43
C PRO A 38 1.72 26.34 19.98
N ASP A 39 2.49 25.73 20.89
CA ASP A 39 3.01 24.37 20.80
C ASP A 39 1.87 23.43 20.37
N ARG A 40 1.97 22.93 19.14
CA ARG A 40 1.03 21.95 18.61
C ARG A 40 1.57 20.59 19.02
N ASP A 41 0.93 20.04 20.04
CA ASP A 41 1.14 18.74 20.68
C ASP A 41 1.92 17.71 19.83
N GLU A 42 3.02 17.23 20.43
CA GLU A 42 3.70 15.99 20.08
C GLU A 42 2.77 14.79 20.32
N ALA A 43 1.92 14.49 19.35
CA ALA A 43 1.27 13.19 19.22
C ALA A 43 1.24 12.83 17.74
N SER A 44 2.26 12.07 17.35
CA SER A 44 2.37 11.33 16.11
C SER A 44 1.03 10.68 15.74
N ALA A 45 0.34 11.23 14.73
CA ALA A 45 -0.76 10.55 14.06
C ALA A 45 -0.16 9.62 13.00
N ASP A 46 0.61 8.64 13.47
CA ASP A 46 0.90 7.44 12.71
C ASP A 46 -0.34 6.56 12.82
N ALA A 47 -1.11 6.50 11.74
CA ALA A 47 -2.22 5.57 11.64
C ALA A 47 -1.63 4.17 11.59
N LEU A 48 -1.51 3.54 12.77
CA LEU A 48 -1.35 2.10 12.89
C LEU A 48 -2.49 1.42 12.11
N VAL A 49 -2.21 1.05 10.87
CA VAL A 49 -2.84 -0.12 10.27
C VAL A 49 -2.19 -1.30 10.98
N GLU A 50 -2.84 -1.74 12.05
CA GLU A 50 -2.46 -2.99 12.69
C GLU A 50 -2.61 -4.12 11.65
N PRO A 51 -1.59 -4.98 11.47
CA PRO A 51 -1.79 -6.18 10.68
C PRO A 51 -2.81 -7.05 11.43
N ALA A 52 -3.95 -7.30 10.79
CA ALA A 52 -4.78 -8.44 11.18
C ALA A 52 -3.95 -9.70 10.92
N ASP A 53 -3.31 -10.24 11.97
CA ASP A 53 -3.03 -11.66 12.22
C ASP A 53 -2.13 -11.82 13.46
N GLU A 54 -2.76 -11.92 14.63
CA GLU A 54 -2.29 -12.81 15.71
C GLU A 54 -3.42 -13.79 16.00
N VAL A 55 -3.30 -15.00 15.46
CA VAL A 55 -4.03 -16.17 15.98
C VAL A 55 -3.22 -16.75 17.11
N ASP A 56 -3.44 -16.22 18.33
CA ASP A 56 -3.03 -16.89 19.56
C ASP A 56 -3.97 -18.07 19.81
N ILE A 57 -3.50 -19.27 19.47
CA ILE A 57 -4.00 -20.53 20.02
C ILE A 57 -3.24 -20.74 21.33
N ASP A 58 -3.86 -20.39 22.46
CA ASP A 58 -3.87 -21.18 23.70
C ASP A 58 -4.55 -20.40 24.84
N GLY A 59 -5.77 -20.80 25.16
CA GLY A 59 -6.58 -20.27 26.24
C GLY A 59 -7.50 -21.35 26.78
N ASP A 60 -6.92 -22.21 27.60
CA ASP A 60 -7.55 -23.26 28.39
C ASP A 60 -8.82 -22.74 29.10
N ILE A 61 -10.00 -23.28 28.77
CA ILE A 61 -11.23 -23.02 29.54
C ILE A 61 -11.80 -24.37 30.03
N ALA A 62 -11.22 -24.86 31.12
CA ALA A 62 -11.85 -25.85 31.97
C ALA A 62 -12.67 -25.14 33.06
N GLY A 63 -13.97 -25.46 33.14
CA GLY A 63 -14.72 -25.41 34.41
C GLY A 63 -15.92 -24.48 34.53
N ASP A 64 -17.07 -24.98 34.05
CA ASP A 64 -18.34 -25.12 34.78
C ASP A 64 -19.40 -23.98 34.87
N THR A 65 -20.60 -24.39 34.44
CA THR A 65 -21.99 -23.93 34.61
C THR A 65 -22.39 -22.44 34.70
N ALA A 66 -23.17 -21.98 33.71
CA ALA A 66 -24.63 -21.76 33.85
C ALA A 66 -25.27 -21.43 32.49
N GLY A 67 -26.33 -22.14 32.13
CA GLY A 67 -26.95 -22.08 30.82
C GLY A 67 -27.86 -20.88 30.57
N GLY A 68 -27.98 -20.55 29.27
CA GLY A 68 -29.13 -19.87 28.67
C GLY A 68 -28.94 -18.38 28.39
N THR A 69 -28.53 -18.04 27.15
CA THR A 69 -28.85 -16.78 26.38
C THR A 69 -27.93 -16.54 25.16
N GLY A 70 -27.07 -17.48 24.76
CA GLY A 70 -26.08 -17.27 23.68
C GLY A 70 -26.60 -17.22 22.23
N THR A 71 -27.88 -17.47 21.97
CA THR A 71 -28.40 -17.51 20.58
C THR A 71 -28.61 -16.12 20.00
N GLY A 72 -29.08 -15.15 20.79
CA GLY A 72 -29.42 -13.81 20.29
C GLY A 72 -28.21 -12.97 19.86
N ALA A 73 -27.08 -13.09 20.58
CA ALA A 73 -25.87 -12.33 20.27
C ALA A 73 -25.18 -12.80 18.97
N ARG A 74 -25.18 -14.13 18.71
CA ARG A 74 -24.62 -14.67 17.46
C ARG A 74 -25.49 -14.34 16.26
N THR A 75 -26.82 -14.42 16.40
CA THR A 75 -27.74 -13.97 15.35
C THR A 75 -27.58 -12.48 15.06
N SER A 76 -27.48 -11.63 16.10
CA SER A 76 -27.25 -10.20 15.93
C SER A 76 -25.93 -9.86 15.21
N GLY A 77 -24.88 -10.65 15.43
CA GLY A 77 -23.60 -10.49 14.75
C GLY A 77 -23.70 -10.85 13.28
N THR A 78 -24.32 -11.99 12.96
CA THR A 78 -24.53 -12.40 11.56
C THR A 78 -25.43 -11.42 10.81
N ASP A 79 -26.49 -10.92 11.43
CA ASP A 79 -27.40 -9.94 10.83
C ASP A 79 -26.66 -8.62 10.52
N LEU A 80 -25.71 -8.22 11.36
CA LEU A 80 -24.86 -7.06 11.09
C LEU A 80 -23.94 -7.32 9.89
N LEU A 81 -23.29 -8.48 9.80
CA LEU A 81 -22.40 -8.82 8.69
C LEU A 81 -23.13 -8.87 7.35
N VAL A 82 -24.36 -9.41 7.33
CA VAL A 82 -25.22 -9.40 6.13
C VAL A 82 -25.53 -7.96 5.73
N ARG A 83 -25.92 -7.12 6.70
CA ARG A 83 -26.20 -5.70 6.43
C ARG A 83 -24.96 -4.93 5.95
N GLU A 84 -23.78 -5.24 6.47
CA GLU A 84 -22.52 -4.67 5.98
C GLU A 84 -22.26 -5.06 4.53
N GLY A 85 -22.47 -6.33 4.18
CA GLY A 85 -22.38 -6.84 2.82
C GLY A 85 -23.35 -6.13 1.87
N ASP A 86 -24.62 -5.99 2.25
CA ASP A 86 -25.64 -5.31 1.42
C ASP A 86 -25.24 -3.86 1.12
N VAL A 87 -24.82 -3.10 2.15
CA VAL A 87 -24.40 -1.70 1.97
C VAL A 87 -23.16 -1.59 1.09
N ALA A 88 -22.21 -2.52 1.24
CA ALA A 88 -21.01 -2.56 0.43
C ALA A 88 -21.32 -2.90 -1.03
N GLY A 89 -22.19 -3.90 -1.26
CA GLY A 89 -22.70 -4.27 -2.57
C GLY A 89 -23.35 -3.07 -3.26
N ASP A 90 -24.30 -2.41 -2.60
CA ASP A 90 -24.96 -1.20 -3.10
C ASP A 90 -23.98 -0.08 -3.44
N TYR A 91 -22.92 0.10 -2.65
CA TYR A 91 -21.90 1.11 -2.89
C TYR A 91 -21.08 0.78 -4.15
N LEU A 92 -20.63 -0.46 -4.26
CA LEU A 92 -19.79 -0.93 -5.37
C LEU A 92 -20.60 -1.05 -6.66
N GLU A 93 -21.84 -1.51 -6.64
CA GLU A 93 -22.72 -1.58 -7.81
C GLU A 93 -22.92 -0.19 -8.42
N ARG A 94 -23.28 0.80 -7.60
CA ARG A 94 -23.40 2.19 -8.05
C ARG A 94 -22.09 2.74 -8.60
N LEU A 95 -20.94 2.32 -8.05
CA LEU A 95 -19.64 2.73 -8.56
C LEU A 95 -19.38 2.12 -9.94
N LEU A 96 -19.62 0.82 -10.12
CA LEU A 96 -19.47 0.12 -11.40
C LEU A 96 -20.35 0.75 -12.49
N ASP A 97 -21.60 1.09 -12.15
CA ASP A 97 -22.53 1.79 -13.04
C ASP A 97 -21.99 3.15 -13.50
N ILE A 98 -21.39 3.93 -12.59
CA ILE A 98 -20.81 5.25 -12.91
C ILE A 98 -19.59 5.10 -13.83
N LEU A 99 -18.81 4.04 -13.63
CA LEU A 99 -17.59 3.76 -14.39
C LEU A 99 -17.86 3.05 -15.73
N ASP A 100 -19.09 2.59 -15.97
CA ASP A 100 -19.48 1.78 -17.14
C ASP A 100 -18.62 0.51 -17.26
N VAL A 101 -18.43 -0.17 -16.12
CA VAL A 101 -17.63 -1.41 -16.03
C VAL A 101 -18.53 -2.59 -15.75
N ASP A 102 -18.43 -3.62 -16.60
CA ASP A 102 -19.09 -4.89 -16.37
C ASP A 102 -18.45 -5.62 -15.17
N GLY A 103 -19.28 -6.04 -14.20
CA GLY A 103 -18.82 -6.83 -13.06
C GLY A 103 -19.99 -7.34 -12.23
N ASP A 104 -19.95 -8.61 -11.88
CA ASP A 104 -20.89 -9.27 -10.98
C ASP A 104 -20.35 -9.17 -9.54
N ILE A 105 -21.21 -8.82 -8.60
CA ILE A 105 -20.86 -8.70 -7.18
C ILE A 105 -21.38 -9.92 -6.41
N ASP A 106 -20.47 -10.65 -5.79
CA ASP A 106 -20.76 -11.73 -4.86
C ASP A 106 -20.55 -11.27 -3.42
N LEU A 107 -21.53 -11.52 -2.56
CA LEU A 107 -21.51 -11.21 -1.13
C LEU A 107 -21.43 -12.50 -0.31
N ASP A 108 -20.50 -12.57 0.64
CA ASP A 108 -20.35 -13.70 1.56
C ASP A 108 -19.96 -13.25 2.98
N VAL A 109 -20.05 -14.18 3.93
CA VAL A 109 -19.61 -14.00 5.31
C VAL A 109 -18.47 -14.96 5.61
N GLU A 110 -17.25 -14.43 5.69
CA GLU A 110 -16.06 -15.20 6.03
C GLU A 110 -15.73 -15.03 7.52
N GLY A 111 -16.09 -16.02 8.34
CA GLY A 111 -15.77 -16.01 9.77
C GLY A 111 -16.47 -14.88 10.52
N ASP A 112 -15.72 -13.84 10.88
CA ASP A 112 -16.19 -12.67 11.66
C ASP A 112 -16.28 -11.37 10.83
N ARG A 113 -16.20 -11.46 9.50
CA ARG A 113 -16.23 -10.30 8.59
C ARG A 113 -17.09 -10.55 7.34
N ALA A 114 -17.62 -9.47 6.78
CA ALA A 114 -18.21 -9.49 5.45
C ALA A 114 -17.11 -9.60 4.38
N SER A 115 -17.38 -10.35 3.31
CA SER A 115 -16.51 -10.49 2.15
C SER A 115 -17.28 -10.12 0.90
N VAL A 116 -16.66 -9.32 0.03
CA VAL A 116 -17.24 -8.92 -1.25
C VAL A 116 -16.26 -9.24 -2.36
N ALA A 117 -16.73 -9.91 -3.40
CA ALA A 117 -15.94 -10.23 -4.58
C ALA A 117 -16.58 -9.61 -5.83
N ILE A 118 -15.77 -8.97 -6.67
CA ILE A 118 -16.19 -8.52 -8.00
C ILE A 118 -15.59 -9.48 -9.04
N VAL A 119 -16.43 -10.10 -9.85
CA VAL A 119 -16.04 -11.09 -10.86
C VAL A 119 -16.66 -10.76 -12.22
N GLY A 120 -16.05 -11.27 -13.30
CA GLY A 120 -16.54 -10.98 -14.66
C GLY A 120 -16.12 -9.60 -15.18
N GLY A 121 -16.22 -9.41 -16.50
CA GLY A 121 -15.81 -8.16 -17.17
C GLY A 121 -14.30 -7.88 -17.19
N ASP A 122 -13.93 -6.67 -17.59
CA ASP A 122 -12.54 -6.17 -17.58
C ASP A 122 -12.28 -5.33 -16.32
N LEU A 123 -11.80 -5.98 -15.27
CA LEU A 123 -11.62 -5.38 -13.94
C LEU A 123 -10.21 -4.82 -13.70
N ARG A 124 -9.36 -4.78 -14.74
CA ARG A 124 -7.92 -4.42 -14.59
C ARG A 124 -7.74 -3.03 -13.99
N ASP A 125 -8.58 -2.08 -14.38
CA ASP A 125 -8.51 -0.70 -13.90
C ASP A 125 -8.94 -0.58 -12.42
N LEU A 126 -9.84 -1.45 -11.95
CA LEU A 126 -10.28 -1.51 -10.56
C LEU A 126 -9.27 -2.18 -9.63
N VAL A 127 -8.40 -3.03 -10.17
CA VAL A 127 -7.26 -3.58 -9.43
C VAL A 127 -6.15 -2.52 -9.33
N GLY A 128 -5.82 -1.88 -10.45
CA GLY A 128 -4.73 -0.92 -10.55
C GLY A 128 -3.34 -1.55 -10.46
N SER A 129 -2.31 -0.70 -10.43
CA SER A 129 -0.91 -1.14 -10.33
C SER A 129 -0.64 -1.81 -8.98
N ASP A 130 -0.23 -3.06 -8.99
CA ASP A 130 0.06 -3.87 -7.79
C ASP A 130 -1.11 -3.91 -6.77
N GLY A 131 -2.36 -3.70 -7.22
CA GLY A 131 -3.54 -3.74 -6.35
C GLY A 131 -3.80 -2.45 -5.58
N SER A 132 -3.15 -1.34 -5.95
CA SER A 132 -3.31 -0.06 -5.24
C SER A 132 -4.73 0.50 -5.29
N VAL A 133 -5.43 0.32 -6.42
CA VAL A 133 -6.81 0.77 -6.59
C VAL A 133 -7.76 -0.15 -5.82
N LEU A 134 -7.55 -1.46 -5.86
CA LEU A 134 -8.30 -2.44 -5.04
C LEU A 134 -8.27 -2.06 -3.55
N GLU A 135 -7.09 -1.74 -3.02
CA GLU A 135 -6.95 -1.40 -1.60
C GLU A 135 -7.63 -0.05 -1.29
N ALA A 136 -7.53 0.94 -2.17
CA ALA A 136 -8.24 2.20 -2.02
C ALA A 136 -9.77 2.00 -2.05
N LEU A 137 -10.28 1.17 -2.97
CA LEU A 137 -11.70 0.83 -3.07
C LEU A 137 -12.20 0.11 -1.82
N GLN A 138 -11.40 -0.80 -1.26
CA GLN A 138 -11.73 -1.47 0.00
C GLN A 138 -11.91 -0.45 1.12
N GLU A 139 -10.98 0.49 1.29
CA GLU A 139 -11.05 1.50 2.35
C GLU A 139 -12.23 2.46 2.16
N LEU A 140 -12.51 2.87 0.92
CA LEU A 140 -13.69 3.69 0.61
C LEU A 140 -14.99 2.94 0.92
N THR A 141 -15.04 1.65 0.60
CA THR A 141 -16.21 0.80 0.89
C THR A 141 -16.39 0.61 2.39
N ARG A 142 -15.31 0.35 3.15
CA ARG A 142 -15.35 0.29 4.61
C ARG A 142 -15.86 1.59 5.23
N LEU A 143 -15.46 2.73 4.67
CA LEU A 143 -15.95 4.04 5.12
C LEU A 143 -17.44 4.22 4.83
N ALA A 144 -17.90 3.84 3.63
CA ALA A 144 -19.31 3.89 3.26
C ALA A 144 -20.17 3.00 4.18
N VAL A 145 -19.72 1.77 4.45
CA VAL A 145 -20.37 0.85 5.39
C VAL A 145 -20.41 1.46 6.80
N ALA A 146 -19.28 1.96 7.29
CA ALA A 146 -19.22 2.56 8.63
C ALA A 146 -20.13 3.79 8.78
N GLN A 147 -20.28 4.58 7.72
CA GLN A 147 -21.22 5.70 7.70
C GLN A 147 -22.69 5.22 7.80
N ALA A 148 -23.04 4.10 7.18
CA ALA A 148 -24.40 3.58 7.15
C ALA A 148 -24.78 2.73 8.37
N THR A 149 -23.83 1.97 8.92
CA THR A 149 -24.06 1.06 10.07
C THR A 149 -23.67 1.70 11.40
N GLY A 150 -22.83 2.73 11.39
CA GLY A 150 -22.28 3.37 12.59
C GLY A 150 -21.14 2.57 13.25
N VAL A 151 -20.72 1.45 12.66
CA VAL A 151 -19.69 0.56 13.20
C VAL A 151 -18.55 0.43 12.19
N ARG A 152 -17.30 0.43 12.66
CA ARG A 152 -16.15 0.19 11.79
C ARG A 152 -16.22 -1.22 11.23
N SER A 153 -16.34 -1.34 9.91
CA SER A 153 -16.41 -2.63 9.23
C SER A 153 -15.00 -3.22 9.05
N ARG A 154 -14.92 -4.55 9.20
CA ARG A 154 -13.73 -5.37 8.89
C ARG A 154 -13.82 -5.99 7.48
N LEU A 155 -14.72 -5.47 6.64
CA LEU A 155 -15.01 -6.00 5.30
C LEU A 155 -13.76 -6.21 4.46
N MET A 156 -13.73 -7.30 3.71
CA MET A 156 -12.66 -7.61 2.76
C MET A 156 -13.20 -7.52 1.34
N LEU A 157 -12.43 -6.88 0.45
CA LEU A 157 -12.74 -6.79 -0.97
C LEU A 157 -11.71 -7.58 -1.78
N ASP A 158 -12.21 -8.40 -2.70
CA ASP A 158 -11.42 -9.03 -3.76
C ASP A 158 -12.00 -8.72 -5.13
N ILE A 159 -11.13 -8.61 -6.13
CA ILE A 159 -11.52 -8.30 -7.51
C ILE A 159 -10.81 -9.31 -8.40
N GLY A 160 -11.58 -10.13 -9.11
CA GLY A 160 -11.09 -11.10 -10.09
C GLY A 160 -10.09 -12.13 -9.54
N GLY A 161 -10.11 -12.44 -8.24
CA GLY A 161 -9.15 -13.36 -7.63
C GLY A 161 -7.74 -12.77 -7.46
N TYR A 162 -7.60 -11.44 -7.54
CA TYR A 162 -6.30 -10.76 -7.52
C TYR A 162 -5.47 -11.13 -6.30
N ARG A 163 -6.06 -11.18 -5.09
CA ARG A 163 -5.30 -11.49 -3.86
C ARG A 163 -4.67 -12.88 -3.91
N ALA A 164 -5.39 -13.87 -4.42
CA ALA A 164 -4.89 -15.24 -4.56
C ALA A 164 -3.78 -15.32 -5.62
N GLN A 165 -4.01 -14.71 -6.79
CA GLN A 165 -3.02 -14.68 -7.86
C GLN A 165 -1.73 -13.99 -7.41
N ARG A 166 -1.85 -12.81 -6.80
CA ARG A 166 -0.71 -12.03 -6.31
C ARG A 166 0.10 -12.79 -5.26
N ARG A 167 -0.56 -13.51 -4.34
CA ARG A 167 0.13 -14.36 -3.37
C ARG A 167 0.90 -15.50 -4.05
N ALA A 168 0.32 -16.12 -5.08
CA ALA A 168 1.02 -17.15 -5.85
C ALA A 168 2.24 -16.59 -6.58
N ASP A 169 2.10 -15.44 -7.23
CA ASP A 169 3.19 -14.77 -7.96
C ASP A 169 4.34 -14.39 -7.03
N LEU A 170 4.05 -13.82 -5.86
CA LEU A 170 5.05 -13.49 -4.84
C LEU A 170 5.73 -14.71 -4.27
N THR A 171 4.99 -15.81 -4.09
CA THR A 171 5.56 -17.08 -3.62
C THR A 171 6.56 -17.64 -4.64
N SER A 172 6.19 -17.65 -5.92
CA SER A 172 7.10 -18.07 -7.00
C SER A 172 8.33 -17.16 -7.09
N LEU A 173 8.13 -15.84 -7.10
CA LEU A 173 9.21 -14.85 -7.12
C LEU A 173 10.21 -15.07 -5.96
N ALA A 174 9.68 -15.22 -4.74
CA ALA A 174 10.48 -15.42 -3.54
C ALA A 174 11.28 -16.73 -3.58
N ALA A 175 10.64 -17.83 -3.99
CA ALA A 175 11.29 -19.13 -4.11
C ALA A 175 12.43 -19.12 -5.16
N GLU A 176 12.19 -18.50 -6.32
CA GLU A 176 13.21 -18.38 -7.36
C GLU A 176 14.38 -17.48 -6.91
N ALA A 177 14.08 -16.34 -6.28
CA ALA A 177 15.11 -15.45 -5.75
C ALA A 177 15.96 -16.15 -4.68
N ALA A 178 15.33 -16.87 -3.76
CA ALA A 178 16.02 -17.66 -2.74
C ALA A 178 16.97 -18.70 -3.36
N GLN A 179 16.53 -19.43 -4.39
CA GLN A 179 17.38 -20.40 -5.08
C GLN A 179 18.56 -19.75 -5.81
N ARG A 180 18.34 -18.60 -6.48
CA ARG A 180 19.40 -17.85 -7.14
C ARG A 180 20.44 -17.36 -6.14
N VAL A 181 20.03 -16.82 -5.00
CA VAL A 181 20.95 -16.34 -3.96
C VAL A 181 21.70 -17.50 -3.29
N ALA A 182 21.03 -18.62 -3.01
CA ALA A 182 21.67 -19.81 -2.45
C ALA A 182 22.78 -20.35 -3.37
N GLY A 183 22.55 -20.39 -4.68
CA GLY A 183 23.52 -20.88 -5.66
C GLY A 183 24.63 -19.88 -5.99
N SER A 184 24.29 -18.59 -6.15
CA SER A 184 25.25 -17.54 -6.55
C SER A 184 26.05 -16.96 -5.39
N ARG A 185 25.53 -17.07 -4.15
CA ARG A 185 26.05 -16.42 -2.94
C ARG A 185 26.09 -14.88 -3.09
N GLN A 186 25.27 -14.30 -3.96
CA GLN A 186 25.12 -12.86 -4.16
C GLN A 186 23.75 -12.41 -3.69
N ALA A 187 23.70 -11.28 -2.97
CA ALA A 187 22.45 -10.73 -2.48
C ALA A 187 21.57 -10.21 -3.63
N GLU A 188 20.26 -10.42 -3.54
CA GLU A 188 19.28 -9.98 -4.54
C GLU A 188 18.25 -9.04 -3.89
N ARG A 189 17.98 -7.89 -4.53
CA ARG A 189 16.97 -6.93 -4.08
C ARG A 189 15.71 -7.10 -4.91
N LEU A 190 14.58 -7.33 -4.25
CA LEU A 190 13.29 -7.43 -4.91
C LEU A 190 12.67 -6.05 -5.15
N VAL A 191 11.57 -6.05 -5.90
CA VAL A 191 10.77 -4.85 -6.17
C VAL A 191 10.16 -4.34 -4.85
N PRO A 192 10.03 -3.02 -4.65
CA PRO A 192 9.25 -2.47 -3.54
C PRO A 192 7.83 -3.06 -3.52
N MET A 193 7.34 -3.38 -2.34
CA MET A 193 6.08 -4.07 -2.15
C MET A 193 5.50 -3.69 -0.79
N ASN A 194 4.18 -3.78 -0.64
CA ASN A 194 3.50 -3.35 0.58
C ASN A 194 3.85 -4.27 1.78
N PRO A 195 3.54 -3.87 3.03
CA PRO A 195 3.88 -4.66 4.21
C PRO A 195 3.39 -6.13 4.18
N PHE A 196 2.19 -6.37 3.67
CA PHE A 196 1.61 -7.71 3.56
C PHE A 196 2.37 -8.57 2.56
N GLU A 197 2.69 -8.02 1.39
CA GLU A 197 3.47 -8.69 0.36
C GLU A 197 4.88 -9.03 0.86
N ARG A 198 5.53 -8.12 1.59
CA ARG A 198 6.83 -8.38 2.22
C ARG A 198 6.78 -9.55 3.20
N LYS A 199 5.70 -9.67 3.98
CA LYS A 199 5.49 -10.79 4.90
C LYS A 199 5.41 -12.11 4.14
N VAL A 200 4.58 -12.18 3.10
CA VAL A 200 4.47 -13.39 2.24
C VAL A 200 5.83 -13.80 1.69
N VAL A 201 6.61 -12.85 1.17
CA VAL A 201 7.95 -13.10 0.64
C VAL A 201 8.92 -13.56 1.74
N HIS A 202 8.88 -12.93 2.91
CA HIS A 202 9.72 -13.30 4.05
C HIS A 202 9.43 -14.74 4.51
N ASP A 203 8.15 -15.09 4.65
CA ASP A 203 7.70 -16.43 5.07
C ASP A 203 8.18 -17.52 4.09
N VAL A 204 8.13 -17.24 2.79
CA VAL A 204 8.61 -18.18 1.76
C VAL A 204 10.13 -18.33 1.80
N ILE A 205 10.88 -17.23 1.98
CA ILE A 205 12.34 -17.26 2.07
C ILE A 205 12.80 -17.98 3.34
N ALA A 206 12.12 -17.76 4.47
CA ALA A 206 12.42 -18.41 5.74
C ALA A 206 12.31 -19.96 5.67
N GLY A 207 11.53 -20.48 4.72
CA GLY A 207 11.44 -21.92 4.45
C GLY A 207 12.61 -22.50 3.63
N VAL A 208 13.50 -21.67 3.08
CA VAL A 208 14.63 -22.11 2.24
C VAL A 208 15.92 -22.06 3.05
N SER A 209 16.69 -23.16 3.06
CA SER A 209 17.95 -23.22 3.79
C SER A 209 19.08 -22.48 3.07
N GLY A 210 19.95 -21.82 3.85
CA GLY A 210 21.15 -21.15 3.33
C GLY A 210 20.91 -19.71 2.86
N VAL A 211 19.72 -19.16 3.10
CA VAL A 211 19.37 -17.76 2.84
C VAL A 211 18.50 -17.21 3.97
N HIS A 212 18.57 -15.90 4.16
CA HIS A 212 17.65 -15.14 5.00
C HIS A 212 17.17 -13.91 4.23
N SER A 213 16.19 -13.21 4.78
CA SER A 213 15.71 -11.96 4.20
C SER A 213 15.63 -10.83 5.21
N GLU A 214 15.88 -9.62 4.71
CA GLU A 214 15.80 -8.37 5.46
C GLU A 214 14.99 -7.35 4.67
N SER A 215 14.23 -6.50 5.35
CA SER A 215 13.52 -5.39 4.69
C SER A 215 14.38 -4.13 4.70
N GLU A 216 14.69 -3.58 3.52
CA GLU A 216 15.50 -2.37 3.33
C GLU A 216 14.64 -1.23 2.74
N GLY A 217 14.87 0.01 3.19
CA GLY A 217 14.23 1.22 2.68
C GLY A 217 13.04 1.72 3.51
N GLU A 218 12.49 2.87 3.10
CA GLU A 218 11.33 3.52 3.71
C GLU A 218 10.11 3.44 2.79
N GLU A 219 8.90 3.42 3.36
CA GLU A 219 7.65 3.40 2.61
C GLU A 219 7.55 4.67 1.74
N PRO A 220 7.19 4.59 0.44
CA PRO A 220 6.68 3.44 -0.34
C PRO A 220 7.75 2.60 -1.06
N ASN A 221 9.03 2.93 -0.92
CA ASN A 221 10.13 2.27 -1.63
C ASN A 221 10.73 1.08 -0.88
N ARG A 222 10.06 0.65 0.20
CA ARG A 222 10.54 -0.43 1.07
C ARG A 222 10.40 -1.78 0.38
N ARG A 223 11.46 -2.57 0.43
CA ARG A 223 11.59 -3.84 -0.30
C ARG A 223 12.26 -4.92 0.53
N VAL A 224 12.10 -6.17 0.10
CA VAL A 224 12.81 -7.31 0.67
C VAL A 224 14.13 -7.55 -0.06
N VAL A 225 15.19 -7.79 0.70
CA VAL A 225 16.51 -8.17 0.22
C VAL A 225 16.78 -9.59 0.69
N VAL A 226 17.14 -10.45 -0.27
CA VAL A 226 17.50 -11.85 -0.02
C VAL A 226 19.01 -11.94 0.11
N LEU A 227 19.48 -12.48 1.23
CA LEU A 227 20.88 -12.54 1.61
C LEU A 227 21.29 -14.01 1.80
N PRO A 228 22.48 -14.42 1.33
CA PRO A 228 22.98 -15.75 1.62
C PRO A 228 23.42 -15.85 3.09
N ASP A 229 23.16 -16.98 3.74
CA ASP A 229 23.70 -17.26 5.06
C ASP A 229 25.21 -17.39 5.01
N ARG A 230 25.94 -17.03 6.07
CA ARG A 230 27.41 -17.10 6.05
C ARG A 230 27.94 -18.53 6.04
#